data_AF-A0A212F8M4-F1
#
_entry.id   AF-A0A212F8M4-F1
#
_cell.length_a   1.000
_cell.length_b   1.000
_cell.length_c   1.000
_cell.angle_alpha   90.00
_cell.angle_beta   90.00
_cell.angle_gamma   90.00
#
_symmetry.space_group_name_H-M   'P 1'
#
loop_
_entity.id
_entity.type
_entity.pdbx_description
1 polymer ?
#
loop_
_entity_poly.entity_id
_entity_poly.type
_entity_poly.pdbx_seq_one_letter_code
_entity_poly.pdbx_strand_id
1 'polypeptide(L)'
;MQIIYSSGFSQSVLFSRITALAGNDDVKRDIVNGGIVPVVVSLLGRHASNAPASALILKCIAALSLREPNHAKQFLQSGVIKAIVDCIKIHPNSSQVQKNACWAIRNLVSRCREYNSQFHELDIEALLNQTYNKFNKEFGFDVKSALRDLECDVKFEEQWTGRGGEIEQ
;
A
#
# COMPACT_ATOMS: atom_id res chain seq x y z
N MET A 1 15.62 28.61 -1.32
CA MET A 1 14.54 28.09 -2.19
C MET A 1 13.44 27.54 -1.30
N GLN A 2 12.54 28.41 -0.84
CA GLN A 2 11.62 28.12 0.27
C GLN A 2 10.23 28.64 -0.13
N ILE A 3 9.60 28.01 -1.13
CA ILE A 3 8.27 28.39 -1.60
C ILE A 3 7.48 27.13 -1.99
N ILE A 4 7.21 26.20 -1.05
CA ILE A 4 6.14 25.20 -1.22
C ILE A 4 5.59 24.74 0.16
N TYR A 5 5.06 25.67 0.98
CA TYR A 5 4.48 25.32 2.30
C TYR A 5 3.14 26.00 2.63
N SER A 6 2.37 26.39 1.60
CA SER A 6 1.05 26.99 1.82
C SER A 6 -0.02 26.25 1.03
N SER A 7 -1.12 25.92 1.73
CA SER A 7 -2.38 25.31 1.27
C SER A 7 -2.41 23.78 1.15
N GLY A 8 -3.06 23.13 2.13
CA GLY A 8 -3.43 21.70 2.07
C GLY A 8 -4.36 21.33 0.91
N PHE A 9 -4.86 22.31 0.15
CA PHE A 9 -5.63 22.12 -1.09
C PHE A 9 -4.74 21.77 -2.30
N SER A 10 -3.47 22.19 -2.31
CA SER A 10 -2.54 21.91 -3.41
C SER A 10 -2.00 20.47 -3.37
N GLN A 11 -1.89 19.88 -2.19
CA GLN A 11 -1.31 18.54 -2.01
C GLN A 11 -2.25 17.40 -2.42
N SER A 12 -3.56 17.51 -2.16
CA SER A 12 -4.53 16.48 -2.56
C SER A 12 -4.65 16.36 -4.08
N VAL A 13 -4.61 17.48 -4.80
CA VAL A 13 -4.60 17.54 -6.27
C VAL A 13 -3.28 17.00 -6.84
N LEU A 14 -2.16 17.27 -6.16
CA LEU A 14 -0.86 16.72 -6.55
C LEU A 14 -0.87 15.18 -6.50
N PHE A 15 -1.36 14.58 -5.42
CA PHE A 15 -1.39 13.12 -5.30
C PHE A 15 -2.39 12.44 -6.23
N SER A 16 -3.57 13.03 -6.47
CA SER A 16 -4.50 12.49 -7.45
C SER A 16 -3.92 12.53 -8.86
N ARG A 17 -3.16 13.58 -9.20
CA ARG A 17 -2.44 13.69 -10.47
C ARG A 17 -1.24 12.74 -10.56
N ILE A 18 -0.42 12.62 -9.51
CA ILE A 18 0.67 11.63 -9.48
C ILE A 18 0.10 10.22 -9.62
N THR A 19 -1.00 9.91 -8.94
CA THR A 19 -1.65 8.60 -9.04
C THR A 19 -2.19 8.35 -10.46
N ALA A 20 -2.77 9.37 -11.10
CA ALA A 20 -3.24 9.27 -12.48
C ALA A 20 -2.08 9.10 -13.49
N LEU A 21 -0.96 9.78 -13.25
CA LEU A 21 0.23 9.74 -14.10
C LEU A 21 1.07 8.48 -13.89
N ALA A 22 1.05 7.90 -12.68
CA ALA A 22 1.78 6.68 -12.35
C ALA A 22 1.22 5.42 -13.04
N GLY A 23 0.21 5.54 -13.90
CA GLY A 23 -0.13 4.48 -14.86
C GLY A 23 0.99 4.25 -15.90
N ASN A 24 1.79 5.28 -16.18
CA ASN A 24 2.94 5.21 -17.09
C ASN A 24 4.23 4.92 -16.30
N ASP A 25 4.91 3.82 -16.67
CA ASP A 25 6.12 3.36 -15.98
C ASP A 25 7.32 4.31 -16.16
N ASP A 26 7.42 5.05 -17.27
CA ASP A 26 8.49 6.03 -17.48
C ASP A 26 8.31 7.26 -16.58
N VAL A 27 7.06 7.73 -16.45
CA VAL A 27 6.73 8.87 -15.56
C VAL A 27 6.97 8.51 -14.08
N LYS A 28 6.71 7.26 -13.68
CA LYS A 28 7.06 6.78 -12.33
C LYS A 28 8.55 6.90 -12.06
N ARG A 29 9.38 6.45 -13.01
CA ARG A 29 10.84 6.46 -12.86
C ARG A 29 11.37 7.89 -12.77
N ASP A 30 10.89 8.80 -13.61
CA ASP A 30 11.30 10.21 -13.55
C ASP A 30 10.92 10.87 -12.22
N ILE A 31 9.71 10.60 -11.72
CA ILE A 31 9.24 11.12 -10.44
C ILE A 31 10.09 10.60 -9.26
N VAL A 32 10.42 9.30 -9.25
CA VAL A 32 11.25 8.70 -8.19
C VAL A 32 12.70 9.17 -8.29
N ASN A 33 13.27 9.25 -9.49
CA ASN A 33 14.60 9.81 -9.73
C ASN A 33 14.69 11.29 -9.32
N GLY A 34 13.58 12.03 -9.38
CA GLY A 34 13.46 13.39 -8.85
C GLY A 34 13.45 13.51 -7.32
N GLY A 35 13.58 12.40 -6.58
CA GLY A 35 13.69 12.42 -5.11
C GLY A 35 12.36 12.54 -4.37
N ILE A 36 11.25 12.11 -4.97
CA ILE A 36 9.92 12.23 -4.32
C ILE A 36 9.78 11.33 -3.09
N VAL A 37 10.51 10.22 -3.00
CA VAL A 37 10.29 9.14 -2.02
C VAL A 37 10.30 9.67 -0.57
N PRO A 38 11.34 10.39 -0.10
CA PRO A 38 11.35 10.93 1.26
C PRO A 38 10.21 11.92 1.52
N VAL A 39 9.78 12.67 0.50
CA VAL A 39 8.69 13.63 0.58
C VAL A 39 7.35 12.91 0.80
N VAL A 40 7.09 11.83 0.07
CA VAL A 40 5.88 11.01 0.23
C VAL A 40 5.82 10.39 1.62
N VAL A 41 6.93 9.83 2.11
CA VAL A 41 7.00 9.24 3.46
C VAL A 41 6.79 10.29 4.54
N SER A 42 7.44 11.45 4.42
CA SER A 42 7.26 12.58 5.36
C SER A 42 5.80 13.07 5.39
N LEU A 43 5.17 13.17 4.23
CA LEU A 43 3.76 13.58 4.12
C LEU A 43 2.82 12.54 4.72
N LEU A 44 3.08 11.23 4.54
CA LEU A 44 2.28 10.18 5.17
C LEU A 44 2.33 10.32 6.70
N GLY A 45 3.53 10.55 7.27
CA GLY A 45 3.69 10.80 8.70
C GLY A 45 2.98 12.07 9.18
N ARG A 46 3.13 13.20 8.46
CA ARG A 46 2.52 14.48 8.83
C ARG A 46 0.99 14.45 8.76
N HIS A 47 0.43 13.75 7.79
CA HIS A 47 -1.00 13.68 7.54
C HIS A 47 -1.64 12.38 8.03
N ALA A 48 -0.94 11.61 8.88
CA ALA A 48 -1.40 10.32 9.38
C ALA A 48 -2.76 10.38 10.09
N SER A 49 -3.15 11.51 10.67
CA SER A 49 -4.47 11.71 11.29
C SER A 49 -5.60 12.11 10.32
N ASN A 50 -5.28 12.44 9.07
CA ASN A 50 -6.25 12.81 8.03
C ASN A 50 -6.50 11.61 7.10
N ALA A 51 -7.66 10.96 7.25
CA ALA A 51 -7.96 9.72 6.52
C ALA A 51 -7.96 9.90 4.99
N PRO A 52 -8.64 10.92 4.39
CA PRO A 52 -8.58 11.13 2.95
C PRO A 52 -7.16 11.36 2.41
N ALA A 53 -6.36 12.17 3.11
CA ALA A 53 -4.97 12.43 2.70
C ALA A 53 -4.12 11.16 2.80
N SER A 54 -4.21 10.44 3.92
CA SER A 54 -3.49 9.17 4.12
C SER A 54 -3.87 8.14 3.05
N ALA A 55 -5.15 8.01 2.72
CA ALA A 55 -5.61 7.10 1.67
C ALA A 55 -5.01 7.45 0.29
N LEU A 56 -4.96 8.73 -0.08
CA LEU A 56 -4.36 9.17 -1.34
C LEU A 56 -2.85 8.92 -1.37
N ILE A 57 -2.15 9.19 -0.27
CA ILE A 57 -0.70 8.99 -0.17
C ILE A 57 -0.37 7.49 -0.24
N LEU A 58 -1.10 6.62 0.46
CA LEU A 58 -0.95 5.17 0.38
C LEU A 58 -1.21 4.65 -1.03
N LYS A 59 -2.23 5.17 -1.72
CA LYS A 59 -2.51 4.85 -3.13
C LYS A 59 -1.34 5.26 -4.03
N CYS A 60 -0.75 6.42 -3.77
CA CYS A 60 0.44 6.89 -4.49
C CYS A 60 1.64 5.96 -4.27
N ILE A 61 1.90 5.52 -3.03
CA ILE A 61 2.98 4.57 -2.71
C ILE A 61 2.75 3.24 -3.45
N ALA A 62 1.53 2.72 -3.39
CA ALA A 62 1.14 1.51 -4.09
C ALA A 62 1.37 1.63 -5.60
N ALA A 63 0.97 2.76 -6.20
CA ALA A 63 1.16 3.02 -7.62
C ALA A 63 2.65 3.11 -8.00
N LEU A 64 3.45 3.90 -7.28
CA LEU A 64 4.88 4.09 -7.57
C LEU A 64 5.70 2.82 -7.41
N SER A 65 5.30 1.93 -6.50
CA SER A 65 6.00 0.65 -6.24
C SER A 65 5.56 -0.48 -7.19
N LEU A 66 4.45 -0.31 -7.90
CA LEU A 66 3.89 -1.35 -8.76
C LEU A 66 4.81 -1.62 -9.96
N ARG A 67 5.27 -2.88 -10.07
CA ARG A 67 6.20 -3.38 -11.12
C ARG A 67 7.59 -2.72 -11.10
N GLU A 68 7.95 -2.02 -10.03
CA GLU A 68 9.21 -1.28 -9.91
C GLU A 68 9.91 -1.62 -8.58
N PRO A 69 10.69 -2.73 -8.50
CA PRO A 69 11.31 -3.18 -7.25
C PRO A 69 12.36 -2.20 -6.70
N ASN A 70 13.01 -1.42 -7.55
CA ASN A 70 13.93 -0.36 -7.12
C ASN A 70 13.21 0.74 -6.35
N HIS A 71 11.99 1.12 -6.77
CA HIS A 71 11.19 2.11 -6.06
C HIS A 71 10.74 1.55 -4.70
N ALA A 72 10.30 0.29 -4.67
CA ALA A 72 9.91 -0.37 -3.44
C ALA A 72 11.06 -0.37 -2.41
N LYS A 73 12.27 -0.71 -2.83
CA LYS A 73 13.46 -0.68 -1.97
C LYS A 73 13.76 0.71 -1.43
N GLN A 74 13.67 1.76 -2.25
CA GLN A 74 13.86 3.14 -1.79
C GLN A 74 12.82 3.55 -0.74
N PHE A 75 11.55 3.18 -0.93
CA PHE A 75 10.50 3.43 0.06
C PHE A 75 10.76 2.70 1.38
N LEU A 76 11.13 1.42 1.31
CA LEU A 76 11.45 0.60 2.48
C LEU A 76 12.65 1.16 3.26
N GLN A 77 13.71 1.56 2.55
CA GLN A 77 14.89 2.21 3.14
C GLN A 77 14.59 3.59 3.74
N SER A 78 13.53 4.26 3.28
CA SER A 78 13.10 5.55 3.81
C SER A 78 12.22 5.45 5.06
N GLY A 79 11.99 4.24 5.59
CA GLY A 79 11.19 4.03 6.80
C GLY A 79 9.67 4.07 6.58
N VAL A 80 9.20 3.82 5.35
CA VAL A 80 7.76 3.85 5.02
C VAL A 80 6.93 2.85 5.85
N ILE A 81 7.55 1.73 6.28
CA ILE A 81 6.89 0.62 6.97
C ILE A 81 6.15 1.12 8.20
N LYS A 82 6.85 1.83 9.10
CA LYS A 82 6.26 2.38 10.33
C LYS A 82 5.10 3.33 10.01
N ALA A 83 5.27 4.20 9.02
CA ALA A 83 4.24 5.16 8.62
C ALA A 83 2.97 4.48 8.09
N ILE A 84 3.10 3.37 7.34
CA ILE A 84 1.96 2.57 6.87
C ILE A 84 1.25 1.91 8.06
N VAL A 85 2.00 1.28 8.97
CA VAL A 85 1.42 0.62 10.14
C VAL A 85 0.68 1.62 11.04
N ASP A 86 1.27 2.79 11.28
CA ASP A 86 0.64 3.85 12.07
C ASP A 86 -0.67 4.30 11.41
N CYS A 87 -0.73 4.44 10.08
CA CYS A 87 -1.96 4.78 9.36
C CYS A 87 -3.06 3.72 9.52
N ILE A 88 -2.69 2.43 9.48
CA ILE A 88 -3.62 1.32 9.72
C ILE A 88 -4.21 1.41 11.13
N LYS A 89 -3.35 1.68 12.14
CA LYS A 89 -3.76 1.81 13.55
C LYS A 89 -4.64 3.03 13.81
N ILE A 90 -4.35 4.17 13.18
CA ILE A 90 -5.10 5.42 13.36
C ILE A 90 -6.48 5.34 12.68
N HIS A 91 -6.58 4.67 11.54
CA HIS A 91 -7.81 4.62 10.73
C HIS A 91 -8.39 3.20 10.57
N PRO A 92 -8.74 2.49 11.66
CA PRO A 92 -9.28 1.13 11.58
C PRO A 92 -10.65 1.08 10.88
N ASN A 93 -11.35 2.22 10.82
CA ASN A 93 -12.70 2.32 10.27
C ASN A 93 -12.75 2.84 8.82
N SER A 94 -11.62 3.28 8.25
CA SER A 94 -11.59 3.81 6.89
C SER A 94 -11.26 2.70 5.89
N SER A 95 -12.28 2.20 5.19
CA SER A 95 -12.11 1.17 4.15
C SER A 95 -11.05 1.56 3.10
N GLN A 96 -11.02 2.85 2.73
CA GLN A 96 -10.08 3.39 1.75
C GLN A 96 -8.63 3.37 2.24
N VAL A 97 -8.37 3.78 3.49
CA VAL A 97 -7.01 3.71 4.07
C VAL A 97 -6.56 2.27 4.16
N GLN A 98 -7.42 1.39 4.70
CA GLN A 98 -7.11 -0.03 4.89
C GLN A 98 -6.81 -0.74 3.56
N LYS A 99 -7.64 -0.54 2.54
CA LYS A 99 -7.45 -1.14 1.21
C LYS A 99 -6.17 -0.65 0.54
N ASN A 100 -5.93 0.66 0.55
CA ASN A 100 -4.74 1.24 -0.09
C ASN A 100 -3.46 0.84 0.67
N ALA A 101 -3.52 0.66 1.99
CA ALA A 101 -2.41 0.12 2.77
C ALA A 101 -2.10 -1.33 2.36
N CYS A 102 -3.11 -2.19 2.18
CA CYS A 102 -2.91 -3.56 1.70
C CYS A 102 -2.21 -3.57 0.32
N TRP A 103 -2.63 -2.70 -0.60
CA TRP A 103 -1.98 -2.57 -1.91
C TRP A 103 -0.55 -2.07 -1.82
N ALA A 104 -0.28 -1.07 -0.97
CA ALA A 104 1.05 -0.54 -0.76
C ALA A 104 1.98 -1.63 -0.21
N ILE A 105 1.57 -2.32 0.86
CA ILE A 105 2.32 -3.41 1.48
C ILE A 105 2.64 -4.49 0.44
N ARG A 106 1.61 -5.02 -0.23
CA ARG A 106 1.78 -6.08 -1.25
C ARG A 106 2.81 -5.68 -2.30
N ASN A 107 2.69 -4.47 -2.83
CA ASN A 107 3.60 -4.01 -3.90
C ASN A 107 5.03 -3.78 -3.37
N LEU A 108 5.18 -3.32 -2.14
CA LEU A 108 6.50 -3.12 -1.50
C LEU A 108 7.21 -4.45 -1.24
N VAL A 109 6.51 -5.45 -0.70
CA VAL A 109 7.16 -6.68 -0.21
C VAL A 109 7.26 -7.80 -1.25
N SER A 110 6.44 -7.76 -2.32
CA SER A 110 6.38 -8.85 -3.32
C SER A 110 7.73 -9.26 -3.91
N ARG A 111 8.70 -8.33 -3.99
CA ARG A 111 10.08 -8.53 -4.48
C ARG A 111 11.16 -8.11 -3.47
N CYS A 112 10.76 -7.79 -2.23
CA CYS A 112 11.64 -7.32 -1.16
C CYS A 112 11.25 -8.01 0.17
N ARG A 113 11.18 -9.34 0.16
CA ARG A 113 10.71 -10.15 1.31
C ARG A 113 11.63 -10.05 2.53
N GLU A 114 12.88 -9.63 2.33
CA GLU A 114 13.83 -9.39 3.41
C GLU A 114 13.36 -8.30 4.40
N TYR A 115 12.36 -7.49 4.04
CA TYR A 115 11.75 -6.48 4.92
C TYR A 115 10.52 -6.99 5.68
N ASN A 116 10.06 -8.22 5.46
CA ASN A 116 8.87 -8.77 6.13
C ASN A 116 9.04 -8.78 7.66
N SER A 117 10.23 -9.09 8.16
CA SER A 117 10.55 -9.05 9.60
C SER A 117 10.19 -7.72 10.26
N GLN A 118 10.48 -6.59 9.60
CA GLN A 118 10.15 -5.26 10.13
C GLN A 118 8.64 -5.00 10.20
N PHE A 119 7.86 -5.60 9.30
CA PHE A 119 6.41 -5.55 9.39
C PHE A 119 5.88 -6.44 10.52
N HIS A 120 6.47 -7.63 10.72
CA HIS A 120 6.09 -8.53 11.81
C HIS A 120 6.41 -7.93 13.19
N GLU A 121 7.54 -7.26 13.36
CA GLU A 121 7.91 -6.54 14.59
C GLU A 121 6.90 -5.45 14.99
N LEU A 122 6.06 -5.01 14.05
CA LEU A 122 5.03 -4.00 14.26
C LEU A 122 3.60 -4.58 14.33
N ASP A 123 3.48 -5.91 14.49
CA ASP A 123 2.24 -6.67 14.58
C ASP A 123 1.32 -6.55 13.36
N ILE A 124 1.88 -6.47 12.15
CA ILE A 124 1.08 -6.26 10.92
C ILE A 124 0.03 -7.37 10.73
N GLU A 125 0.32 -8.59 11.12
CA GLU A 125 -0.55 -9.74 10.91
C GLU A 125 -1.86 -9.59 11.68
N ALA A 126 -1.77 -9.23 12.96
CA ALA A 126 -2.94 -8.98 13.79
C ALA A 126 -3.79 -7.84 13.23
N LEU A 127 -3.15 -6.77 12.75
CA LEU A 127 -3.84 -5.62 12.16
C LEU A 127 -4.56 -5.99 10.86
N LEU A 128 -3.90 -6.72 9.95
CA LEU A 128 -4.52 -7.15 8.69
C LEU A 128 -5.63 -8.17 8.93
N ASN A 129 -5.51 -9.04 9.94
CA ASN A 129 -6.61 -9.93 10.33
C ASN A 129 -7.81 -9.15 10.90
N GLN A 130 -7.60 -8.09 11.69
CA GLN A 130 -8.68 -7.18 12.11
C GLN A 130 -9.35 -6.51 10.89
N THR A 131 -8.56 -6.03 9.94
CA THR A 131 -9.04 -5.45 8.69
C THR A 131 -9.84 -6.47 7.87
N TYR A 132 -9.39 -7.73 7.78
CA TYR A 132 -10.12 -8.79 7.11
C TYR A 132 -11.47 -9.05 7.78
N ASN A 133 -11.50 -9.20 9.11
CA ASN A 133 -12.75 -9.43 9.84
C ASN A 133 -13.78 -8.33 9.60
N LYS A 134 -13.30 -7.09 9.44
CA LYS A 134 -14.16 -5.93 9.22
C LYS A 134 -14.61 -5.77 7.76
N PHE A 135 -13.70 -5.95 6.80
CA PHE A 135 -13.90 -5.56 5.40
C PHE A 135 -13.81 -6.72 4.39
N ASN A 136 -13.85 -7.97 4.85
CA ASN A 136 -13.73 -9.15 3.96
C ASN A 136 -14.71 -9.12 2.77
N LYS A 137 -15.94 -8.63 2.98
CA LYS A 137 -16.96 -8.53 1.92
C LYS A 137 -16.64 -7.50 0.84
N GLU A 138 -15.84 -6.48 1.17
CA GLU A 138 -15.49 -5.39 0.24
C GLU A 138 -14.15 -5.65 -0.48
N PHE A 139 -13.14 -6.13 0.24
CA PHE A 139 -11.79 -6.32 -0.31
C PHE A 139 -10.99 -7.41 0.43
N GLY A 140 -11.64 -8.46 0.93
CA GLY A 140 -10.98 -9.55 1.65
C GLY A 140 -9.85 -10.22 0.86
N PHE A 141 -9.98 -10.31 -0.46
CA PHE A 141 -8.92 -10.83 -1.34
C PHE A 141 -7.64 -9.98 -1.29
N ASP A 142 -7.77 -8.65 -1.25
CA ASP A 142 -6.63 -7.73 -1.16
C ASP A 142 -5.89 -7.90 0.18
N VAL A 143 -6.64 -8.12 1.27
CA VAL A 143 -6.07 -8.37 2.60
C VAL A 143 -5.34 -9.71 2.63
N LYS A 144 -5.96 -10.79 2.16
CA LYS A 144 -5.33 -12.12 2.07
C LYS A 144 -4.08 -12.10 1.18
N SER A 145 -4.10 -11.31 0.09
CA SER A 145 -2.95 -11.14 -0.79
C SER A 145 -1.78 -10.45 -0.07
N ALA A 146 -2.05 -9.41 0.72
CA ALA A 146 -1.03 -8.73 1.50
C ALA A 146 -0.44 -9.64 2.59
N LEU A 147 -1.30 -10.37 3.33
CA LEU A 147 -0.87 -11.35 4.33
C LEU A 147 0.01 -12.45 3.72
N ARG A 148 -0.36 -12.98 2.56
CA ARG A 148 0.43 -14.00 1.84
C ARG A 148 1.81 -13.48 1.45
N ASP A 149 1.90 -12.27 0.90
CA ASP A 149 3.18 -11.71 0.46
C ASP A 149 4.08 -11.30 1.64
N LEU A 150 3.47 -11.05 2.80
CA LEU A 150 4.14 -10.93 4.10
C LEU A 150 4.53 -12.28 4.72
N GLU A 151 4.22 -13.41 4.08
CA GLU A 151 4.51 -14.75 4.60
C GLU A 151 3.80 -15.07 5.94
N CYS A 152 2.65 -14.42 6.20
CA CYS A 152 1.73 -14.76 7.29
C CYS A 152 0.91 -16.01 6.96
N ASP A 153 0.38 -16.69 7.99
CA ASP A 153 -0.53 -17.82 7.78
C ASP A 153 -1.89 -17.35 7.24
N VAL A 154 -2.26 -17.80 6.04
CA VAL A 154 -3.50 -17.42 5.37
C VAL A 154 -4.26 -18.66 4.91
N LYS A 155 -5.45 -18.86 5.47
CA LYS A 155 -6.40 -19.85 4.97
C LYS A 155 -7.11 -19.30 3.73
N PHE A 156 -6.74 -19.82 2.56
CA PHE A 156 -7.51 -19.61 1.35
C PHE A 156 -8.71 -20.57 1.35
N GLU A 157 -9.89 -20.02 1.11
CA GLU A 157 -11.07 -20.83 0.80
C GLU A 157 -11.10 -20.97 -0.71
N GLU A 158 -10.91 -22.19 -1.22
CA GLU A 158 -10.97 -22.46 -2.65
C GLU A 158 -12.40 -22.27 -3.15
N GLN A 159 -12.63 -21.22 -3.95
CA GLN A 159 -13.96 -20.94 -4.52
C GLN A 159 -14.29 -21.84 -5.72
N TRP A 160 -13.31 -22.53 -6.30
CA TRP A 160 -13.50 -23.41 -7.44
C TRP A 160 -13.07 -24.84 -7.08
N THR A 161 -14.03 -25.65 -6.64
CA THR A 161 -13.87 -27.10 -6.63
C THR A 161 -14.14 -27.58 -8.05
N GLY A 162 -13.10 -27.64 -8.88
CA GLY A 162 -13.20 -28.12 -10.26
C GLY A 162 -13.74 -29.55 -10.32
N ARG A 163 -15.07 -29.70 -10.39
CA ARG A 163 -15.65 -30.95 -10.86
C ARG A 163 -15.52 -30.92 -12.37
N GLY A 164 -14.43 -31.52 -12.86
CA GLY A 164 -14.16 -31.66 -14.28
C GLY A 164 -15.39 -32.23 -14.97
N GLY A 165 -16.05 -31.40 -15.78
CA GLY A 165 -17.02 -31.89 -16.74
C GLY A 165 -16.23 -32.68 -17.78
N GLU A 166 -16.54 -33.96 -17.90
CA GLU A 166 -16.03 -34.79 -18.98
C GLU A 166 -16.36 -34.10 -20.31
N ILE A 167 -15.31 -33.81 -21.08
CA ILE A 167 -15.46 -33.26 -22.41
C ILE A 167 -15.83 -34.46 -23.29
N GLU A 168 -17.11 -34.60 -23.63
CA GLU A 168 -17.54 -35.58 -24.63
C GLU A 168 -16.81 -35.29 -25.95
N GLN A 169 -16.10 -36.32 -26.45
CA GLN A 169 -15.28 -36.27 -27.68
C GLN A 169 -16.15 -36.29 -28.93
#